data_AF-A0A2W5SYD5-F1
#
_entry.id   AF-A0A2W5SYD5-F1
#
_cell.length_a   1.000
_cell.length_b   1.000
_cell.length_c   1.000
_cell.angle_alpha   90.00
_cell.angle_beta   90.00
_cell.angle_gamma   90.00
#
_symmetry.space_group_name_H-M   'P 1'
#
loop_
_entity.id
_entity.type
_entity.pdbx_description
1 polymer ?
#
loop_
_entity_poly.entity_id
_entity_poly.type
_entity_poly.pdbx_seq_one_letter_code
_entity_poly.pdbx_strand_id
1 'polypeptide(L)'
;MQATPEQDKAALSDSSERDFTVVVHLGKEPGSFSSTSLDVSLDPAHGASLIVAPPGIELGFDTTVGKIETVVNARGEVAALKYRCRASSRKMVLTIYSDEVAPLLDHIAFSLDVPLFVRSITWFDEKNSVLSASFVPPFKTVAPHGEGFFDLELRPLYSLYREAITSGSVFYQFLCYAKILEGVFRWYLPKLREEAKQRGVPSPYLRTRVEPHEELGAENQKWVGCGVEKVFNDYLQGQFRDAIAHFALESGEPLVTSSYLASGAVANNLLLARNCARMATTELGLLVRNMKSATQSSESRER
;
A
#
# COMPACT_ATOMS: atom_id res chain seq x y z
N MET A 1 17.14 28.56 -20.58
CA MET A 1 16.56 29.45 -19.55
C MET A 1 15.91 28.55 -18.52
N GLN A 2 16.21 28.71 -17.24
CA GLN A 2 15.52 27.99 -16.17
C GLN A 2 14.15 28.66 -15.94
N ALA A 3 13.10 27.87 -15.78
CA ALA A 3 11.77 28.37 -15.45
C ALA A 3 11.77 29.03 -14.07
N THR A 4 10.92 30.03 -13.87
CA THR A 4 10.73 30.63 -12.55
C THR A 4 9.81 29.76 -11.68
N PRO A 5 9.90 29.84 -10.33
CA PRO A 5 8.99 29.10 -9.45
C PRO A 5 7.50 29.37 -9.72
N GLU A 6 7.17 30.57 -10.20
CA GLU A 6 5.81 30.95 -10.59
C GLU A 6 5.36 30.26 -11.88
N GLN A 7 6.27 30.11 -12.85
CA GLN A 7 6.02 29.37 -14.09
C GLN A 7 5.85 27.88 -13.80
N ASP A 8 6.68 27.29 -12.94
CA ASP A 8 6.57 25.89 -12.52
C ASP A 8 5.24 25.64 -11.80
N LYS A 9 4.85 26.55 -10.89
CA LYS A 9 3.57 26.45 -10.20
C LYS A 9 2.39 26.53 -11.17
N ALA A 10 2.44 27.46 -12.13
CA ALA A 10 1.40 27.61 -13.14
C ALA A 10 1.27 26.33 -13.99
N ALA A 11 2.39 25.78 -14.46
CA ALA A 11 2.47 24.52 -15.20
C ALA A 11 1.87 23.34 -14.42
N LEU A 12 2.23 23.20 -13.14
CA LEU A 12 1.70 22.13 -12.27
C LEU A 12 0.22 22.29 -11.94
N SER A 13 -0.30 23.52 -11.97
CA SER A 13 -1.72 23.82 -11.74
C SER A 13 -2.58 23.88 -13.01
N ASP A 14 -1.97 23.70 -14.19
CA ASP A 14 -2.69 23.75 -15.46
C ASP A 14 -3.75 22.64 -15.52
N SER A 15 -4.99 23.04 -15.74
CA SER A 15 -6.18 22.17 -15.86
C SER A 15 -6.74 22.12 -17.28
N SER A 16 -6.07 22.73 -18.25
CA SER A 16 -6.47 22.63 -19.65
C SER A 16 -6.23 21.22 -20.21
N GLU A 17 -7.11 20.80 -21.12
CA GLU A 17 -6.99 19.51 -21.79
C GLU A 17 -5.80 19.50 -22.76
N ARG A 18 -4.92 18.51 -22.63
CA ARG A 18 -3.65 18.42 -23.37
C ARG A 18 -3.18 16.98 -23.50
N ASP A 19 -2.17 16.79 -24.35
CA ASP A 19 -1.61 15.48 -24.63
C ASP A 19 -0.63 15.03 -23.55
N PHE A 20 -0.75 13.77 -23.18
CA PHE A 20 0.18 13.07 -22.31
C PHE A 20 0.71 11.85 -23.04
N THR A 21 2.03 11.65 -22.97
CA THR A 21 2.66 10.36 -23.27
C THR A 21 2.77 9.57 -21.97
N VAL A 22 2.24 8.34 -21.94
CA VAL A 22 2.23 7.49 -20.75
C VAL A 22 2.99 6.19 -21.03
N VAL A 23 3.80 5.77 -20.06
CA VAL A 23 4.57 4.52 -20.06
C VAL A 23 4.28 3.76 -18.77
N VAL A 24 3.73 2.56 -18.91
CA VAL A 24 3.49 1.62 -17.82
C VAL A 24 4.63 0.61 -17.83
N HIS A 25 5.58 0.76 -16.92
CA HIS A 25 6.71 -0.16 -16.81
C HIS A 25 6.29 -1.42 -16.08
N LEU A 26 6.61 -2.57 -16.66
CA LEU A 26 6.36 -3.87 -16.07
C LEU A 26 7.55 -4.31 -15.20
N GLY A 27 7.26 -5.20 -14.25
CA GLY A 27 8.25 -5.88 -13.41
C GLY A 27 8.05 -7.39 -13.39
N LYS A 28 9.10 -8.11 -12.94
CA LYS A 28 9.07 -9.56 -12.68
C LYS A 28 8.66 -9.90 -11.26
N GLU A 29 8.76 -8.94 -10.34
CA GLU A 29 8.42 -9.10 -8.93
C GLU A 29 7.72 -7.83 -8.44
N PRO A 30 6.83 -7.93 -7.43
CA PRO A 30 6.23 -6.76 -6.81
C PRO A 30 7.29 -5.82 -6.23
N GLY A 31 7.21 -4.53 -6.54
CA GLY A 31 8.12 -3.52 -5.99
C GLY A 31 9.59 -3.65 -6.41
N SER A 32 9.90 -4.43 -7.46
CA SER A 32 11.27 -4.64 -7.92
C SER A 32 11.89 -3.36 -8.49
N PHE A 33 12.69 -2.69 -7.67
CA PHE A 33 13.78 -1.84 -8.14
C PHE A 33 15.07 -2.61 -7.87
N SER A 34 15.71 -3.13 -8.91
CA SER A 34 17.01 -3.81 -8.80
C SER A 34 18.11 -2.88 -8.26
N SER A 35 17.86 -1.57 -8.24
CA SER A 35 18.72 -0.53 -7.71
C SER A 35 18.02 0.28 -6.62
N THR A 36 18.76 0.72 -5.61
CA THR A 36 18.29 1.70 -4.61
C THR A 36 17.98 3.07 -5.22
N SER A 37 18.46 3.36 -6.43
CA SER A 37 18.06 4.53 -7.21
C SER A 37 16.74 4.28 -7.93
N LEU A 38 15.77 5.14 -7.65
CA LEU A 38 14.51 5.21 -8.39
C LEU A 38 14.79 5.71 -9.80
N ASP A 39 14.52 4.88 -10.81
CA ASP A 39 14.50 5.30 -12.21
C ASP A 39 13.08 5.69 -12.63
N VAL A 40 12.89 6.99 -12.86
CA VAL A 40 11.62 7.60 -13.29
C VAL A 40 11.66 7.94 -14.78
N SER A 41 12.57 7.34 -15.55
CA SER A 41 12.68 7.60 -16.98
C SER A 41 11.42 7.22 -17.75
N LEU A 42 11.25 7.87 -18.91
CA LEU A 42 10.29 7.46 -19.94
C LEU A 42 10.83 6.30 -20.79
N ASP A 43 12.00 5.72 -20.48
CA ASP A 43 12.59 4.67 -21.31
C ASP A 43 11.85 3.34 -21.08
N PRO A 44 10.98 2.92 -22.02
CA PRO A 44 10.19 1.71 -21.84
C PRO A 44 11.05 0.44 -21.76
N ALA A 45 12.29 0.45 -22.27
CA ALA A 45 13.17 -0.71 -22.29
C ALA A 45 13.72 -1.08 -20.90
N HIS A 46 13.62 -0.19 -19.92
CA HIS A 46 14.06 -0.44 -18.54
C HIS A 46 13.09 -1.32 -17.72
N GLY A 47 11.92 -1.65 -18.28
CA GLY A 47 11.00 -2.60 -17.66
C GLY A 47 11.36 -4.07 -17.98
N ALA A 48 10.60 -4.99 -17.37
CA ALA A 48 10.72 -6.41 -17.64
C ALA A 48 9.42 -7.13 -17.27
N SER A 49 9.13 -8.26 -17.92
CA SER A 49 8.07 -9.18 -17.50
C SER A 49 8.52 -10.62 -17.74
N LEU A 50 7.64 -11.57 -17.44
CA LEU A 50 7.82 -12.97 -17.78
C LEU A 50 7.29 -13.32 -19.19
N ILE A 51 6.78 -12.33 -19.93
CA ILE A 51 6.23 -12.50 -21.28
C ILE A 51 7.34 -12.19 -22.28
N VAL A 52 7.63 -13.12 -23.19
CA VAL A 52 8.58 -12.92 -24.29
C VAL A 52 7.79 -12.73 -25.59
N ALA A 53 8.07 -11.64 -26.30
CA ALA A 53 7.43 -11.40 -27.58
C ALA A 53 8.08 -12.25 -28.68
N PRO A 54 7.31 -12.80 -29.63
CA PRO A 54 7.88 -13.44 -30.80
C PRO A 54 8.75 -12.45 -31.61
N PRO A 55 9.88 -12.89 -32.20
CA PRO A 55 10.74 -12.00 -32.97
C PRO A 55 9.99 -11.34 -34.14
N GLY A 56 10.15 -10.03 -34.30
CA GLY A 56 9.59 -9.28 -35.42
C GLY A 56 8.07 -9.04 -35.36
N ILE A 57 7.41 -9.38 -34.25
CA ILE A 57 5.99 -9.08 -34.04
C ILE A 57 5.86 -7.87 -33.13
N GLU A 58 5.28 -6.79 -33.65
CA GLU A 58 4.79 -5.68 -32.83
C GLU A 58 3.44 -6.09 -32.22
N LEU A 59 3.37 -6.15 -30.89
CA LEU A 59 2.09 -6.33 -30.20
C LEU A 59 1.53 -4.95 -29.86
N GLY A 60 0.29 -4.71 -30.29
CA GLY A 60 -0.46 -3.51 -29.97
C GLY A 60 -1.93 -3.83 -29.85
N PHE A 61 -2.64 -2.99 -29.07
CA PHE A 61 -4.04 -3.18 -28.76
C PHE A 61 -4.80 -1.89 -29.10
N ASP A 62 -5.85 -2.02 -29.89
CA ASP A 62 -6.77 -0.92 -30.15
C ASP A 62 -7.76 -0.80 -28.98
N THR A 63 -7.82 0.38 -28.37
CA THR A 63 -8.69 0.68 -27.22
C THR A 63 -9.52 1.93 -27.50
N THR A 64 -10.45 2.27 -26.60
CA THR A 64 -11.30 3.46 -26.78
C THR A 64 -10.49 4.77 -26.73
N VAL A 65 -9.34 4.74 -26.06
CA VAL A 65 -8.43 5.88 -25.91
C VAL A 65 -7.30 5.90 -26.95
N GLY A 66 -7.29 4.94 -27.87
CA GLY A 66 -6.32 4.83 -28.96
C GLY A 66 -5.51 3.54 -28.92
N LYS A 67 -4.37 3.55 -29.61
CA LYS A 67 -3.47 2.39 -29.69
C LYS A 67 -2.57 2.33 -28.46
N ILE A 68 -2.59 1.19 -27.78
CA ILE A 68 -1.62 0.84 -26.74
C ILE A 68 -0.54 -0.04 -27.38
N GLU A 69 0.70 0.42 -27.34
CA GLU A 69 1.85 -0.26 -27.90
C GLU A 69 2.59 -1.02 -26.81
N THR A 70 2.94 -2.27 -27.05
CA THR A 70 3.89 -2.98 -26.20
C THR A 70 5.31 -2.64 -26.62
N VAL A 71 6.22 -2.57 -25.66
CA VAL A 71 7.64 -2.38 -25.91
C VAL A 71 8.42 -3.55 -25.34
N VAL A 72 9.37 -4.05 -26.12
CA VAL A 72 10.24 -5.16 -25.73
C VAL A 72 11.63 -4.65 -25.30
N ASN A 73 12.22 -5.25 -24.28
CA ASN A 73 13.60 -4.94 -23.88
C ASN A 73 14.61 -5.77 -24.69
N ALA A 74 15.90 -5.57 -24.43
CA ALA A 74 17.00 -6.28 -25.10
C ALA A 74 16.98 -7.81 -24.91
N ARG A 75 16.19 -8.34 -23.96
CA ARG A 75 15.98 -9.77 -23.75
C ARG A 75 14.77 -10.32 -24.51
N GLY A 76 14.07 -9.49 -25.29
CA GLY A 76 12.83 -9.85 -25.98
C GLY A 76 11.62 -9.92 -25.05
N GLU A 77 11.75 -9.49 -23.80
CA GLU A 77 10.65 -9.49 -22.83
C GLU A 77 9.77 -8.26 -23.04
N VAL A 78 8.45 -8.41 -22.91
CA VAL A 78 7.52 -7.26 -22.86
C VAL A 78 7.87 -6.45 -21.61
N ALA A 79 8.40 -5.26 -21.81
CA ALA A 79 8.97 -4.41 -20.78
C ALA A 79 8.02 -3.30 -20.33
N ALA A 80 7.21 -2.78 -21.26
CA ALA A 80 6.27 -1.71 -20.96
C ALA A 80 5.08 -1.69 -21.91
N LEU A 81 4.03 -0.97 -21.51
CA LEU A 81 2.95 -0.53 -22.38
C LEU A 81 3.04 0.98 -22.52
N LYS A 82 2.93 1.47 -23.75
CA LYS A 82 3.05 2.88 -24.09
C LYS A 82 1.80 3.33 -24.83
N TYR A 83 1.27 4.49 -24.45
CA TYR A 83 0.13 5.07 -25.13
C TYR A 83 0.13 6.60 -24.99
N ARG A 84 -0.72 7.24 -25.78
CA ARG A 84 -1.00 8.68 -25.69
C ARG A 84 -2.45 8.89 -25.33
N CYS A 85 -2.72 9.90 -24.51
CA CYS A 85 -4.09 10.27 -24.15
C CYS A 85 -4.23 11.77 -23.97
N ARG A 86 -5.45 12.29 -24.19
CA ARG A 86 -5.82 13.65 -23.79
C ARG A 86 -6.43 13.66 -22.40
N ALA A 87 -5.93 14.54 -21.55
CA ALA A 87 -6.41 14.69 -20.19
C ALA A 87 -6.26 16.14 -19.70
N SER A 88 -7.01 16.52 -18.67
CA SER A 88 -6.92 17.82 -18.02
C SER A 88 -6.08 17.80 -16.73
N SER A 89 -5.79 16.60 -16.21
CA SER A 89 -5.11 16.45 -14.92
C SER A 89 -4.45 15.08 -14.77
N ARG A 90 -3.51 14.98 -13.82
CA ARG A 90 -2.93 13.71 -13.36
C ARG A 90 -3.99 12.68 -12.98
N LYS A 91 -5.05 13.11 -12.27
CA LYS A 91 -6.13 12.20 -11.83
C LYS A 91 -6.82 11.57 -13.04
N MET A 92 -7.06 12.35 -14.09
CA MET A 92 -7.69 11.86 -15.32
C MET A 92 -6.78 10.90 -16.10
N VAL A 93 -5.47 11.15 -16.17
CA VAL A 93 -4.50 10.20 -16.76
C VAL A 93 -4.56 8.84 -16.05
N LEU A 94 -4.60 8.85 -14.72
CA LEU A 94 -4.68 7.62 -13.90
C LEU A 94 -6.06 6.94 -13.95
N THR A 95 -7.11 7.70 -14.24
CA THR A 95 -8.45 7.18 -14.50
C THR A 95 -8.45 6.41 -15.82
N ILE A 96 -7.94 7.02 -16.90
CA ILE A 96 -7.76 6.36 -18.21
C ILE A 96 -6.93 5.07 -18.08
N TYR A 97 -5.82 5.12 -17.34
CA TYR A 97 -5.04 3.93 -17.04
C TYR A 97 -5.90 2.83 -16.37
N SER A 98 -6.68 3.20 -15.34
CA SER A 98 -7.49 2.25 -14.57
C SER A 98 -8.62 1.63 -15.38
N ASP A 99 -9.17 2.38 -16.34
CA ASP A 99 -10.37 1.99 -17.08
C ASP A 99 -10.02 1.21 -18.36
N GLU A 100 -8.85 1.45 -18.96
CA GLU A 100 -8.48 0.87 -20.26
C GLU A 100 -7.25 -0.05 -20.18
N VAL A 101 -6.20 0.39 -19.49
CA VAL A 101 -4.90 -0.32 -19.50
C VAL A 101 -4.87 -1.42 -18.43
N ALA A 102 -5.34 -1.14 -17.22
CA ALA A 102 -5.36 -2.11 -16.14
C ALA A 102 -6.23 -3.35 -16.49
N PRO A 103 -7.44 -3.22 -17.07
CA PRO A 103 -8.23 -4.39 -17.47
C PRO A 103 -7.58 -5.19 -18.61
N LEU A 104 -6.85 -4.52 -19.52
CA LEU A 104 -6.06 -5.21 -20.54
C LEU A 104 -4.96 -6.05 -19.88
N LEU A 105 -4.24 -5.50 -18.90
CA LEU A 105 -3.22 -6.24 -18.14
C LEU A 105 -3.83 -7.42 -17.39
N ASP A 106 -5.01 -7.23 -16.77
CA ASP A 106 -5.75 -8.31 -16.10
C ASP A 106 -6.11 -9.43 -17.08
N HIS A 107 -6.59 -9.07 -18.28
CA HIS A 107 -6.92 -10.04 -19.33
C HIS A 107 -5.69 -10.78 -19.86
N ILE A 108 -4.56 -10.09 -20.04
CA ILE A 108 -3.29 -10.71 -20.45
C ILE A 108 -2.82 -11.70 -19.38
N ALA A 109 -2.81 -11.29 -18.11
CA ALA A 109 -2.40 -12.15 -16.99
C ALA A 109 -3.30 -13.40 -16.88
N PHE A 110 -4.62 -13.23 -17.03
CA PHE A 110 -5.58 -14.32 -17.06
C PHE A 110 -5.36 -15.26 -18.24
N SER A 111 -5.18 -14.71 -19.45
CA SER A 111 -5.12 -15.51 -20.68
C SER A 111 -3.82 -16.29 -20.82
N LEU A 112 -2.71 -15.74 -20.30
CA LEU A 112 -1.39 -16.35 -20.37
C LEU A 112 -1.02 -17.14 -19.11
N ASP A 113 -1.84 -17.09 -18.06
CA ASP A 113 -1.57 -17.69 -16.75
C ASP A 113 -0.18 -17.31 -16.21
N VAL A 114 0.15 -16.02 -16.28
CA VAL A 114 1.47 -15.49 -15.91
C VAL A 114 1.32 -14.27 -15.01
N PRO A 115 2.11 -14.16 -13.92
CA PRO A 115 2.05 -12.97 -13.08
C PRO A 115 2.58 -11.76 -13.85
N LEU A 116 1.85 -10.65 -13.73
CA LEU A 116 2.16 -9.38 -14.37
C LEU A 116 2.16 -8.28 -13.32
N PHE A 117 3.30 -7.62 -13.15
CA PHE A 117 3.47 -6.58 -12.14
C PHE A 117 3.67 -5.23 -12.81
N VAL A 118 2.94 -4.23 -12.33
CA VAL A 118 3.19 -2.83 -12.71
C VAL A 118 4.20 -2.25 -11.73
N ARG A 119 5.39 -1.95 -12.25
CA ARG A 119 6.50 -1.38 -11.47
C ARG A 119 6.29 0.11 -11.23
N SER A 120 5.98 0.82 -12.31
CA SER A 120 5.74 2.26 -12.28
C SER A 120 4.86 2.68 -13.45
N ILE A 121 4.11 3.76 -13.26
CA ILE A 121 3.39 4.46 -14.32
C ILE A 121 4.04 5.82 -14.43
N THR A 122 4.66 6.11 -15.55
CA THR A 122 5.33 7.39 -15.83
C THR A 122 4.55 8.11 -16.91
N TRP A 123 4.34 9.41 -16.78
CA TRP A 123 3.68 10.22 -17.81
C TRP A 123 4.35 11.57 -17.96
N PHE A 124 4.33 12.06 -19.20
CA PHE A 124 4.90 13.33 -19.60
C PHE A 124 3.83 14.24 -20.18
N ASP A 125 3.65 15.39 -19.54
CA ASP A 125 2.82 16.50 -19.99
C ASP A 125 3.57 17.23 -21.12
N GLU A 126 3.15 17.01 -22.37
CA GLU A 126 3.87 17.53 -23.54
C GLU A 126 3.83 19.07 -23.61
N LYS A 127 2.73 19.67 -23.14
CA LYS A 127 2.55 21.13 -23.14
C LYS A 127 3.42 21.80 -22.10
N ASN A 128 3.40 21.28 -20.87
CA ASN A 128 4.09 21.90 -19.74
C ASN A 128 5.50 21.34 -19.50
N SER A 129 5.92 20.34 -20.28
CA SER A 129 7.20 19.64 -20.11
C SER A 129 7.40 19.06 -18.70
N VAL A 130 6.32 18.56 -18.09
CA VAL A 130 6.34 17.99 -16.74
C VAL A 130 6.39 16.47 -16.83
N LEU A 131 7.45 15.88 -16.29
CA LEU A 131 7.55 14.44 -16.07
C LEU A 131 7.01 14.10 -14.69
N SER A 132 6.17 13.08 -14.60
CA SER A 132 5.59 12.61 -13.35
C SER A 132 5.52 11.09 -13.35
N ALA A 133 5.50 10.50 -12.16
CA ALA A 133 5.32 9.07 -12.02
C ALA A 133 4.58 8.66 -10.76
N SER A 134 4.07 7.44 -10.79
CA SER A 134 3.59 6.69 -9.66
C SER A 134 4.36 5.37 -9.55
N PHE A 135 4.82 5.05 -8.35
CA PHE A 135 5.59 3.85 -8.06
C PHE A 135 5.47 3.47 -6.58
N VAL A 136 5.87 2.25 -6.23
CA VAL A 136 6.03 1.82 -4.84
C VAL A 136 7.46 2.17 -4.39
N PRO A 137 7.66 3.01 -3.38
CA PRO A 137 9.01 3.40 -2.97
C PRO A 137 9.76 2.21 -2.33
N PRO A 138 11.09 2.11 -2.53
CA PRO A 138 11.90 1.11 -1.84
C PRO A 138 11.94 1.38 -0.32
N PHE A 139 12.16 0.32 0.46
CA PHE A 139 12.36 0.47 1.90
C PHE A 139 13.66 1.21 2.22
N LYS A 140 13.61 2.07 3.23
CA LYS A 140 14.79 2.75 3.77
C LYS A 140 15.67 1.74 4.52
N THR A 141 16.99 1.85 4.37
CA THR A 141 17.94 1.14 5.25
C THR A 141 17.79 1.63 6.67
N VAL A 142 17.63 0.72 7.62
CA VAL A 142 17.49 1.03 9.05
C VAL A 142 18.56 0.29 9.86
N ALA A 143 19.08 0.93 10.90
CA ALA A 143 19.91 0.26 11.88
C ALA A 143 19.03 -0.56 12.83
N PRO A 144 19.50 -1.72 13.31
CA PRO A 144 18.79 -2.44 14.36
C PRO A 144 18.74 -1.59 15.64
N HIS A 145 17.56 -1.51 16.26
CA HIS A 145 17.35 -0.82 17.52
C HIS A 145 16.60 -1.76 18.50
N GLY A 146 17.12 -1.91 19.73
CA GLY A 146 16.45 -2.62 20.83
C GLY A 146 17.14 -3.90 21.33
N GLU A 147 16.73 -4.35 22.51
CA GLU A 147 17.14 -5.62 23.14
C GLU A 147 16.30 -6.80 22.60
N GLY A 148 16.94 -7.96 22.39
CA GLY A 148 16.40 -9.13 21.68
C GLY A 148 15.28 -9.93 22.38
N PHE A 149 14.47 -9.30 23.23
CA PHE A 149 13.38 -9.96 23.96
C PHE A 149 12.02 -9.73 23.28
N PHE A 150 11.44 -10.80 22.75
CA PHE A 150 10.08 -10.81 22.19
C PHE A 150 9.21 -11.86 22.88
N ASP A 151 7.92 -11.56 23.01
CA ASP A 151 6.96 -12.45 23.65
C ASP A 151 6.43 -13.48 22.64
N LEU A 152 6.75 -14.76 22.83
CA LEU A 152 6.31 -15.85 21.95
C LEU A 152 4.78 -15.91 21.80
N GLU A 153 4.05 -15.50 22.84
CA GLU A 153 2.58 -15.42 22.81
C GLU A 153 2.07 -14.43 21.75
N LEU A 154 2.86 -13.40 21.40
CA LEU A 154 2.51 -12.40 20.38
C LEU A 154 3.05 -12.75 18.99
N ARG A 155 3.70 -13.91 18.82
CA ARG A 155 4.22 -14.39 17.53
C ARG A 155 3.21 -14.28 16.37
N PRO A 156 1.91 -14.61 16.53
CA PRO A 156 0.94 -14.45 15.45
C PRO A 156 0.83 -13.01 14.93
N LEU A 157 0.86 -12.03 15.83
CA LEU A 157 0.79 -10.61 15.48
C LEU A 157 2.07 -10.17 14.74
N TYR A 158 3.25 -10.59 15.23
CA TYR A 158 4.52 -10.30 14.57
C TYR A 158 4.62 -10.93 13.17
N SER A 159 4.13 -12.16 13.03
CA SER A 159 4.11 -12.86 11.74
C SER A 159 3.25 -12.11 10.72
N LEU A 160 2.03 -11.70 11.10
CA LEU A 160 1.17 -10.90 10.24
C LEU A 160 1.75 -9.52 9.93
N TYR A 161 2.44 -8.90 10.88
CA TYR A 161 3.08 -7.61 10.64
C TYR A 161 4.20 -7.72 9.61
N ARG A 162 5.02 -8.79 9.68
CA ARG A 162 6.05 -9.08 8.69
C ARG A 162 5.45 -9.35 7.30
N GLU A 163 4.36 -10.10 7.25
CA GLU A 163 3.62 -10.35 6.01
C GLU A 163 3.09 -9.04 5.40
N ALA A 164 2.51 -8.16 6.24
CA ALA A 164 1.99 -6.88 5.81
C ALA A 164 3.07 -5.99 5.17
N ILE A 165 4.25 -5.88 5.77
CA ILE A 165 5.32 -5.02 5.23
C ILE A 165 6.03 -5.62 4.01
N THR A 166 5.90 -6.93 3.76
CA THR A 166 6.57 -7.61 2.63
C THR A 166 5.64 -7.85 1.44
N SER A 167 4.33 -7.73 1.62
CA SER A 167 3.34 -7.87 0.55
C SER A 167 3.40 -6.73 -0.46
N GLY A 168 3.32 -7.07 -1.76
CA GLY A 168 3.18 -6.09 -2.84
C GLY A 168 1.77 -5.53 -3.05
N SER A 169 0.76 -6.07 -2.37
CA SER A 169 -0.65 -5.68 -2.53
C SER A 169 -1.12 -4.80 -1.37
N VAL A 170 -1.39 -3.52 -1.62
CA VAL A 170 -1.89 -2.57 -0.61
C VAL A 170 -3.15 -3.05 0.11
N PHE A 171 -4.03 -3.77 -0.60
CA PHE A 171 -5.22 -4.38 -0.04
C PHE A 171 -4.88 -5.46 0.98
N TYR A 172 -3.94 -6.36 0.63
CA TYR A 172 -3.51 -7.41 1.52
C TYR A 172 -2.70 -6.87 2.71
N GLN A 173 -1.86 -5.85 2.49
CA GLN A 173 -1.19 -5.14 3.58
C GLN A 173 -2.22 -4.59 4.58
N PHE A 174 -3.27 -3.92 4.09
CA PHE A 174 -4.33 -3.38 4.92
C PHE A 174 -5.06 -4.47 5.70
N LEU A 175 -5.45 -5.57 5.04
CA LEU A 175 -6.10 -6.71 5.71
C LEU A 175 -5.23 -7.30 6.83
N CYS A 176 -3.91 -7.42 6.62
CA CYS A 176 -3.00 -7.90 7.66
C CYS A 176 -2.98 -6.95 8.87
N TYR A 177 -2.92 -5.63 8.68
CA TYR A 177 -2.99 -4.67 9.79
C TYR A 177 -4.35 -4.70 10.50
N ALA A 178 -5.44 -4.79 9.75
CA ALA A 178 -6.77 -4.94 10.32
C ALA A 178 -6.90 -6.23 11.13
N LYS A 179 -6.33 -7.35 10.66
CA LYS A 179 -6.30 -8.63 11.38
C LYS A 179 -5.46 -8.59 12.65
N ILE A 180 -4.37 -7.83 12.67
CA ILE A 180 -3.61 -7.57 13.89
C ILE A 180 -4.50 -6.84 14.91
N LEU A 181 -5.20 -5.78 14.48
CA LEU A 181 -6.11 -5.02 15.34
C LEU A 181 -7.28 -5.88 15.86
N GLU A 182 -7.88 -6.70 15.00
CA GLU A 182 -8.88 -7.71 15.42
C GLU A 182 -8.30 -8.64 16.48
N GLY A 183 -7.10 -9.20 16.26
CA GLY A 183 -6.43 -10.07 17.22
C GLY A 183 -6.19 -9.39 18.56
N VAL A 184 -5.70 -8.15 18.56
CA VAL A 184 -5.46 -7.37 19.78
C VAL A 184 -6.76 -7.14 20.55
N PHE A 185 -7.77 -6.54 19.91
CA PHE A 185 -8.96 -6.07 20.62
C PHE A 185 -10.00 -7.17 20.89
N ARG A 186 -10.08 -8.19 20.03
CA ARG A 186 -11.12 -9.23 20.11
C ARG A 186 -10.64 -10.54 20.71
N TRP A 187 -9.33 -10.75 20.83
CA TRP A 187 -8.78 -12.00 21.34
C TRP A 187 -7.83 -11.79 22.52
N TYR A 188 -6.71 -11.10 22.32
CA TYR A 188 -5.68 -10.97 23.36
C TYR A 188 -6.13 -10.13 24.54
N LEU A 189 -6.69 -8.93 24.30
CA LEU A 189 -7.10 -8.04 25.38
C LEU A 189 -8.23 -8.66 26.24
N PRO A 190 -9.30 -9.26 25.66
CA PRO A 190 -10.28 -9.98 26.46
C PRO A 190 -9.69 -11.12 27.28
N LYS A 191 -8.76 -11.91 26.70
CA LYS A 191 -8.07 -13.00 27.41
C LYS A 191 -7.29 -12.47 28.61
N LEU A 192 -6.50 -11.40 28.44
CA LEU A 192 -5.75 -10.77 29.52
C LEU A 192 -6.65 -10.22 30.63
N ARG A 193 -7.83 -9.67 30.28
CA ARG A 193 -8.81 -9.19 31.26
C ARG A 193 -9.40 -10.32 32.09
N GLU A 194 -9.69 -11.45 31.47
CA GLU A 194 -10.17 -12.64 32.18
C GLU A 194 -9.08 -13.21 33.11
N GLU A 195 -7.83 -13.28 32.65
CA GLU A 195 -6.70 -13.68 33.50
C GLU A 195 -6.50 -12.71 34.69
N ALA A 196 -6.61 -11.40 34.47
CA ALA A 196 -6.50 -10.41 35.52
C ALA A 196 -7.61 -10.57 36.58
N LYS A 197 -8.84 -10.81 36.13
CA LYS A 197 -9.98 -11.09 37.01
C LYS A 197 -9.75 -12.34 37.86
N GLN A 198 -9.26 -13.43 37.26
CA GLN A 198 -8.94 -14.67 37.97
C GLN A 198 -7.84 -14.48 39.02
N ARG A 199 -6.90 -13.56 38.79
CA ARG A 199 -5.81 -13.23 39.71
C ARG A 199 -6.14 -12.12 40.71
N GLY A 200 -7.34 -11.54 40.65
CA GLY A 200 -7.74 -10.43 41.53
C GLY A 200 -6.90 -9.15 41.33
N VAL A 201 -6.26 -8.98 40.16
CA VAL A 201 -5.48 -7.78 39.82
C VAL A 201 -6.31 -6.82 38.96
N PRO A 202 -5.94 -5.51 38.91
CA PRO A 202 -6.67 -4.55 38.09
C PRO A 202 -6.75 -4.97 36.62
N SER A 203 -7.94 -4.80 36.02
CA SER A 203 -8.18 -5.16 34.62
C SER A 203 -7.30 -4.32 33.67
N PRO A 204 -6.53 -4.95 32.77
CA PRO A 204 -5.72 -4.24 31.80
C PRO A 204 -6.57 -3.51 30.76
N TYR A 205 -6.04 -2.39 30.28
CA TYR A 205 -6.63 -1.58 29.21
C TYR A 205 -5.53 -0.95 28.36
N LEU A 206 -5.78 -0.86 27.05
CA LEU A 206 -4.90 -0.17 26.11
C LEU A 206 -5.17 1.34 26.17
N ARG A 207 -4.12 2.12 26.39
CA ARG A 207 -4.13 3.58 26.42
C ARG A 207 -3.70 4.19 25.09
N THR A 208 -3.35 3.35 24.12
CA THR A 208 -2.78 3.74 22.85
C THR A 208 -3.66 4.74 22.10
N ARG A 209 -3.06 5.84 21.67
CA ARG A 209 -3.69 6.87 20.85
C ARG A 209 -2.88 7.07 19.58
N VAL A 210 -3.52 7.42 18.48
CA VAL A 210 -2.84 7.70 17.21
C VAL A 210 -1.85 8.86 17.40
N GLU A 211 -0.59 8.61 17.11
CA GLU A 211 0.48 9.61 17.16
C GLU A 211 0.52 10.44 15.86
N PRO A 212 0.93 11.71 15.93
CA PRO A 212 1.19 12.51 14.74
C PRO A 212 2.34 11.89 13.94
N HIS A 213 2.24 11.95 12.61
CA HIS A 213 3.30 11.51 11.70
C HIS A 213 3.34 12.43 10.48
N GLU A 214 4.53 12.82 10.04
CA GLU A 214 4.73 13.78 8.95
C GLU A 214 4.16 13.28 7.61
N GLU A 215 4.29 11.97 7.34
CA GLU A 215 3.77 11.33 6.13
C GLU A 215 2.27 10.97 6.21
N LEU A 216 1.57 11.30 7.31
CA LEU A 216 0.14 11.00 7.44
C LEU A 216 -0.68 11.98 6.58
N GLY A 217 -1.45 11.43 5.63
CA GLY A 217 -2.29 12.23 4.73
C GLY A 217 -3.28 13.13 5.48
N ALA A 218 -3.64 14.27 4.88
CA ALA A 218 -4.47 15.30 5.49
C ALA A 218 -5.81 14.76 6.04
N GLU A 219 -6.47 13.85 5.32
CA GLU A 219 -7.73 13.23 5.75
C GLU A 219 -7.59 12.40 7.03
N ASN A 220 -6.40 11.88 7.29
CA ASN A 220 -6.09 11.04 8.44
C ASN A 220 -5.60 11.82 9.66
N GLN A 221 -5.25 13.11 9.48
CA GLN A 221 -4.84 13.99 10.59
C GLN A 221 -5.94 14.15 11.64
N LYS A 222 -7.21 14.08 11.24
CA LYS A 222 -8.37 14.14 12.16
C LYS A 222 -8.39 13.02 13.21
N TRP A 223 -7.68 11.91 12.96
CA TRP A 223 -7.62 10.77 13.86
C TRP A 223 -6.50 10.87 14.89
N VAL A 224 -5.56 11.81 14.73
CA VAL A 224 -4.48 12.03 15.69
C VAL A 224 -5.06 12.32 17.08
N GLY A 225 -4.50 11.67 18.11
CA GLY A 225 -4.96 11.74 19.49
C GLY A 225 -6.19 10.87 19.81
N CYS A 226 -6.88 10.31 18.82
CA CYS A 226 -7.97 9.36 19.06
C CYS A 226 -7.44 8.01 19.57
N GLY A 227 -8.22 7.30 20.38
CA GLY A 227 -7.87 5.95 20.82
C GLY A 227 -7.86 4.96 19.65
N VAL A 228 -6.85 4.09 19.59
CA VAL A 228 -6.67 3.17 18.45
C VAL A 228 -7.87 2.24 18.24
N GLU A 229 -8.48 1.75 19.32
CA GLU A 229 -9.68 0.90 19.25
C GLU A 229 -10.85 1.62 18.56
N LYS A 230 -11.04 2.91 18.87
CA LYS A 230 -12.07 3.74 18.26
C LYS A 230 -11.82 3.91 16.77
N VAL A 231 -10.58 4.28 16.39
CA VAL A 231 -10.21 4.46 14.97
C VAL A 231 -10.39 3.15 14.19
N PHE A 232 -10.08 2.01 14.80
CA PHE A 232 -10.28 0.72 14.18
C PHE A 232 -11.78 0.44 13.93
N ASN A 233 -12.60 0.52 14.97
CA ASN A 233 -14.02 0.17 14.88
C ASN A 233 -14.83 1.16 14.04
N ASP A 234 -14.59 2.47 14.19
CA ASP A 234 -15.41 3.53 13.59
C ASP A 234 -15.00 3.88 12.15
N TYR A 235 -13.80 3.47 11.72
CA TYR A 235 -13.25 3.91 10.43
C TYR A 235 -12.58 2.78 9.65
N LEU A 236 -11.48 2.22 10.16
CA LEU A 236 -10.67 1.25 9.40
C LEU A 236 -11.44 -0.04 9.08
N GLN A 237 -12.30 -0.48 9.99
CA GLN A 237 -13.04 -1.71 9.82
C GLN A 237 -14.14 -1.58 8.74
N GLY A 238 -15.13 -0.74 8.98
CA GLY A 238 -16.32 -0.66 8.12
C GLY A 238 -15.99 -0.18 6.71
N GLN A 239 -15.20 0.88 6.59
CA GLN A 239 -15.00 1.53 5.29
C GLN A 239 -14.00 0.79 4.39
N PHE A 240 -13.00 0.13 4.98
CA PHE A 240 -11.91 -0.47 4.21
C PHE A 240 -11.83 -1.98 4.38
N ARG A 241 -11.70 -2.48 5.61
CA ARG A 241 -11.53 -3.92 5.83
C ARG A 241 -12.72 -4.70 5.27
N ASP A 242 -13.94 -4.29 5.55
CA ASP A 242 -15.14 -5.01 5.11
C ASP A 242 -15.28 -4.92 3.59
N ALA A 243 -15.02 -3.76 2.99
CA ALA A 243 -15.03 -3.59 1.54
C ALA A 243 -14.03 -4.52 0.83
N ILE A 244 -12.80 -4.60 1.36
CA ILE A 244 -11.75 -5.47 0.80
C ILE A 244 -12.07 -6.94 1.01
N ALA A 245 -12.54 -7.32 2.21
CA ALA A 245 -12.85 -8.71 2.54
C ALA A 245 -14.03 -9.28 1.75
N HIS A 246 -14.98 -8.41 1.36
CA HIS A 246 -16.18 -8.80 0.62
C HIS A 246 -16.13 -8.47 -0.88
N PHE A 247 -15.01 -7.93 -1.38
CA PHE A 247 -14.86 -7.49 -2.76
C PHE A 247 -15.97 -6.54 -3.23
N ALA A 248 -16.52 -5.72 -2.32
CA ALA A 248 -17.65 -4.86 -2.58
C ALA A 248 -17.44 -3.49 -1.92
N LEU A 249 -17.58 -2.42 -2.69
CA LEU A 249 -17.58 -1.05 -2.18
C LEU A 249 -18.90 -0.77 -1.43
N GLU A 250 -18.92 0.31 -0.63
CA GLU A 250 -20.15 0.76 0.04
C GLU A 250 -21.29 1.07 -0.95
N SER A 251 -20.95 1.43 -2.21
CA SER A 251 -21.91 1.62 -3.30
C SER A 251 -22.57 0.32 -3.80
N GLY A 252 -22.05 -0.84 -3.41
CA GLY A 252 -22.45 -2.15 -3.93
C GLY A 252 -21.71 -2.58 -5.20
N GLU A 253 -20.87 -1.70 -5.77
CA GLU A 253 -20.03 -2.03 -6.91
C GLU A 253 -18.87 -2.96 -6.51
N PRO A 254 -18.41 -3.85 -7.41
CA PRO A 254 -17.29 -4.72 -7.13
C PRO A 254 -15.99 -3.92 -6.96
N LEU A 255 -15.18 -4.31 -5.98
CA LEU A 255 -13.85 -3.77 -5.80
C LEU A 255 -12.92 -4.30 -6.90
N VAL A 256 -12.48 -3.42 -7.80
CA VAL A 256 -11.49 -3.73 -8.84
C VAL A 256 -10.09 -3.50 -8.27
N THR A 257 -9.37 -4.57 -7.94
CA THR A 257 -8.04 -4.48 -7.29
C THR A 257 -6.93 -3.96 -8.20
N SER A 258 -7.13 -4.00 -9.52
CA SER A 258 -6.20 -3.41 -10.51
C SER A 258 -6.44 -1.91 -10.72
N SER A 259 -7.55 -1.36 -10.20
CA SER A 259 -7.84 0.07 -10.26
C SER A 259 -6.83 0.87 -9.44
N TYR A 260 -6.20 1.85 -10.08
CA TYR A 260 -5.27 2.75 -9.41
C TYR A 260 -5.99 3.61 -8.37
N LEU A 261 -7.22 4.05 -8.67
CA LEU A 261 -8.00 4.91 -7.78
C LEU A 261 -8.42 4.16 -6.51
N ALA A 262 -8.91 2.93 -6.66
CA ALA A 262 -9.26 2.09 -5.51
C ALA A 262 -8.04 1.79 -4.64
N SER A 263 -6.92 1.41 -5.29
CA SER A 263 -5.65 1.18 -4.61
C SER A 263 -5.14 2.43 -3.88
N GLY A 264 -5.26 3.61 -4.49
CA GLY A 264 -4.88 4.89 -3.91
C GLY A 264 -5.68 5.25 -2.66
N ALA A 265 -6.99 4.99 -2.65
CA ALA A 265 -7.84 5.21 -1.48
C ALA A 265 -7.41 4.36 -0.28
N VAL A 266 -7.07 3.08 -0.51
CA VAL A 266 -6.54 2.19 0.53
C VAL A 266 -5.13 2.61 0.95
N ALA A 267 -4.26 2.91 0.00
CA ALA A 267 -2.88 3.33 0.24
C ALA A 267 -2.81 4.59 1.13
N ASN A 268 -3.70 5.56 0.93
CA ASN A 268 -3.78 6.77 1.77
C ASN A 268 -4.06 6.45 3.26
N ASN A 269 -4.69 5.31 3.55
CA ASN A 269 -5.04 4.88 4.90
C ASN A 269 -4.09 3.82 5.46
N LEU A 270 -3.16 3.34 4.65
CA LEU A 270 -2.28 2.23 4.99
C LEU A 270 -1.31 2.59 6.12
N LEU A 271 -0.75 3.81 6.10
CA LEU A 271 0.13 4.28 7.18
C LEU A 271 -0.63 4.39 8.52
N LEU A 272 -1.87 4.87 8.50
CA LEU A 272 -2.71 4.94 9.69
C LEU A 272 -2.95 3.55 10.28
N ALA A 273 -3.36 2.59 9.43
CA ALA A 273 -3.60 1.20 9.84
C ALA A 273 -2.33 0.54 10.39
N ARG A 274 -1.19 0.74 9.71
CA ARG A 274 0.13 0.25 10.15
C ARG A 274 0.52 0.79 11.52
N ASN A 275 0.39 2.09 11.73
CA ASN A 275 0.73 2.73 13.00
C ASN A 275 -0.18 2.22 14.11
N CYS A 276 -1.49 2.17 13.88
CA CYS A 276 -2.45 1.60 14.82
C CYS A 276 -2.06 0.16 15.22
N ALA A 277 -1.79 -0.70 14.24
CA ALA A 277 -1.43 -2.10 14.47
C ALA A 277 -0.12 -2.23 15.26
N ARG A 278 0.91 -1.46 14.89
CA ARG A 278 2.21 -1.47 15.57
C ARG A 278 2.07 -1.02 17.02
N MET A 279 1.42 0.12 17.27
CA MET A 279 1.32 0.70 18.60
C MET A 279 0.48 -0.18 19.53
N ALA A 280 -0.66 -0.70 19.05
CA ALA A 280 -1.52 -1.60 19.82
C ALA A 280 -0.78 -2.90 20.19
N THR A 281 0.00 -3.46 19.26
CA THR A 281 0.82 -4.65 19.52
C THR A 281 1.94 -4.38 20.52
N THR A 282 2.60 -3.22 20.43
CA THR A 282 3.66 -2.81 21.36
C THR A 282 3.11 -2.68 22.78
N GLU A 283 2.00 -1.96 22.97
CA GLU A 283 1.43 -1.78 24.31
C GLU A 283 0.87 -3.10 24.87
N LEU A 284 0.26 -3.94 24.02
CA LEU A 284 -0.15 -5.28 24.42
C LEU A 284 1.04 -6.10 24.97
N GLY A 285 2.21 -6.02 24.34
CA GLY A 285 3.44 -6.66 24.85
C GLY A 285 3.83 -6.18 26.24
N LEU A 286 3.70 -4.88 26.52
CA LEU A 286 3.95 -4.33 27.86
C LEU A 286 2.94 -4.89 28.88
N LEU A 287 1.66 -4.98 28.51
CA LEU A 287 0.62 -5.55 29.38
C LEU A 287 0.87 -7.03 29.69
N VAL A 288 1.25 -7.84 28.70
CA VAL A 288 1.61 -9.25 28.88
C VAL A 288 2.78 -9.40 29.85
N ARG A 289 3.84 -8.59 29.70
CA ARG A 289 5.01 -8.63 30.59
C ARG A 289 4.67 -8.23 32.02
N ASN A 290 3.90 -7.16 32.20
CA ASN A 290 3.47 -6.69 33.52
C ASN A 290 2.61 -7.73 34.25
N MET A 291 1.74 -8.45 33.51
CA MET A 291 0.96 -9.56 34.07
C MET A 291 1.83 -10.73 34.53
N LYS A 292 2.89 -11.05 33.78
CA LYS A 292 3.85 -12.11 34.15
C LYS A 292 4.67 -11.75 35.39
N SER A 293 5.18 -10.52 35.48
CA SER A 293 5.98 -10.08 36.62
C SER A 293 5.16 -9.96 37.92
N ALA A 294 3.89 -9.54 37.84
CA ALA A 294 2.97 -9.54 38.98
C ALA A 294 2.72 -10.94 39.57
N THR A 295 2.84 -11.99 38.74
CA THR A 295 2.63 -13.38 39.18
C THR A 295 3.84 -13.90 39.97
N GLN A 296 5.06 -13.67 39.46
CA GLN A 296 6.30 -14.10 40.10
C GLN A 296 6.54 -13.45 41.47
N SER A 297 6.02 -12.23 41.68
CA SER A 297 6.11 -11.49 42.94
C SER A 297 5.08 -11.93 43.99
N SER A 298 3.98 -12.56 43.58
CA SER A 298 2.99 -13.15 44.50
C SER A 298 3.46 -14.51 45.05
N GLU A 299 4.02 -15.38 44.20
CA GLU A 299 4.50 -16.71 44.58
C GLU A 299 5.75 -16.67 45.49
N SER A 300 6.52 -15.59 45.46
CA SER A 300 7.70 -15.37 46.30
C SER A 300 7.37 -14.79 47.68
N ARG A 301 6.13 -14.33 47.92
CA ARG A 301 5.65 -13.88 49.24
C ARG A 301 4.95 -14.98 50.04
N GLU A 302 4.53 -16.05 49.38
CA GLU A 302 3.88 -17.22 50.02
C GLU A 302 4.87 -18.34 50.37
N ARG A 303 6.18 -18.14 50.11
CA ARG A 303 7.28 -19.01 50.55
C ARG A 303 8.11 -18.32 51.62
#